data_AF-A0A7K1D9Z2-F1
#
_entry.id   AF-A0A7K1D9Z2-F1
#
_cell.length_a   1.000
_cell.length_b   1.000
_cell.length_c   1.000
_cell.angle_alpha   90.00
_cell.angle_beta   90.00
_cell.angle_gamma   90.00
#
_symmetry.space_group_name_H-M   'P 1'
#
loop_
_entity.id
_entity.type
_entity.pdbx_description
1 polymer ?
#
loop_
_entity_poly.entity_id
_entity_poly.type
_entity_poly.pdbx_seq_one_letter_code
_entity_poly.pdbx_strand_id
1 'polypeptide(L)'
;MKTRVLVPTYQELHTLASIVHRIFEHNPSVEVLVIDDNSPDGTGELAEQLKIKYKNLDVLHRSTKNGLGAAYIDGFKQSMDNFDVLVEMDADGSHDPKDLVRILNEIPNYDCVLGSRWVSGGEVVNWPKSREILSRGGNLYARFMLGIEIKDATGGFRAYKTKALKQIELDKIGSQGYCFQVDMVRRFLKKGLSIKEVPITFTERTIGTSKMSKNIVLEAFWKIGIWGFQRILLRR
;
A
#
# COMPACT_ATOMS: atom_id res chain seq x y z
N MET A 1 -4.87 16.42 -11.17
CA MET A 1 -4.73 14.99 -11.53
C MET A 1 -5.85 14.23 -10.84
N LYS A 2 -6.66 13.49 -11.61
CA LYS A 2 -7.77 12.71 -11.06
C LYS A 2 -7.20 11.53 -10.26
N THR A 3 -7.52 11.45 -8.98
CA THR A 3 -6.87 10.54 -8.03
C THR A 3 -7.87 9.60 -7.39
N ARG A 4 -7.55 8.31 -7.33
CA ARG A 4 -8.35 7.30 -6.61
C ARG A 4 -7.54 6.62 -5.52
N VAL A 5 -8.09 6.60 -4.30
CA VAL A 5 -7.56 5.91 -3.13
C VAL A 5 -8.19 4.53 -3.03
N LEU A 6 -7.35 3.50 -3.11
CA LEU A 6 -7.70 2.10 -2.99
C LEU A 6 -7.57 1.69 -1.53
N VAL A 7 -8.67 1.23 -0.94
CA VAL A 7 -8.78 0.88 0.47
C VAL A 7 -9.23 -0.58 0.58
N PRO A 8 -8.30 -1.55 0.60
CA PRO A 8 -8.63 -2.95 0.80
C PRO A 8 -9.15 -3.21 2.20
N THR A 9 -10.20 -4.03 2.32
CA THR A 9 -10.84 -4.39 3.58
C THR A 9 -10.98 -5.91 3.72
N TYR A 10 -10.71 -6.39 4.93
CA TYR A 10 -11.09 -7.72 5.38
C TYR A 10 -11.29 -7.71 6.89
N GLN A 11 -12.55 -7.77 7.33
CA GLN A 11 -12.93 -7.56 8.72
C GLN A 11 -12.40 -6.23 9.29
N GLU A 12 -12.89 -5.12 8.74
CA GLU A 12 -12.52 -3.74 9.11
C GLU A 12 -13.77 -2.91 9.45
N LEU A 13 -14.86 -3.57 9.89
CA LEU A 13 -16.15 -2.94 10.18
C LEU A 13 -16.04 -1.70 11.09
N HIS A 14 -15.20 -1.79 12.12
CA HIS A 14 -15.07 -0.75 13.14
C HIS A 14 -14.21 0.45 12.70
N THR A 15 -13.40 0.31 11.66
CA THR A 15 -12.48 1.37 11.20
C THR A 15 -12.93 1.99 9.89
N LEU A 16 -13.62 1.25 9.02
CA LEU A 16 -13.95 1.65 7.66
C LEU A 16 -14.68 3.01 7.58
N ALA A 17 -15.72 3.21 8.39
CA ALA A 17 -16.47 4.47 8.36
C ALA A 17 -15.62 5.69 8.76
N SER A 18 -14.76 5.51 9.77
CA SER A 18 -13.87 6.57 10.26
C SER A 18 -12.79 6.92 9.23
N ILE A 19 -12.15 5.89 8.63
CA ILE A 19 -11.09 6.13 7.65
C ILE A 19 -11.65 6.81 6.39
N VAL A 20 -12.80 6.34 5.87
CA VAL A 20 -13.46 6.96 4.71
C VAL A 20 -13.81 8.42 4.99
N HIS A 21 -14.37 8.71 6.17
CA HIS A 21 -14.69 10.07 6.56
C HIS A 21 -13.46 10.97 6.57
N ARG A 22 -12.37 10.53 7.22
CA ARG A 22 -11.11 11.29 7.32
C ARG A 22 -10.42 11.48 5.97
N ILE A 23 -10.52 10.52 5.04
CA ILE A 23 -10.03 10.69 3.66
C ILE A 23 -10.72 11.88 3.02
N PHE A 24 -12.05 11.91 3.01
CA PHE A 24 -12.80 12.98 2.36
C PHE A 24 -12.72 14.31 3.09
N GLU A 25 -12.59 14.29 4.42
CA GLU A 25 -12.37 15.51 5.21
C GLU A 25 -11.07 16.22 4.81
N HIS A 26 -9.97 15.47 4.68
CA HIS A 26 -8.66 16.05 4.38
C HIS A 26 -8.32 16.12 2.89
N ASN A 27 -8.99 15.32 2.06
CA ASN A 27 -8.72 15.19 0.63
C ASN A 27 -10.03 15.16 -0.18
N PRO A 28 -10.86 16.22 -0.15
CA PRO A 28 -12.22 16.18 -0.70
C PRO A 28 -12.29 15.95 -2.21
N SER A 29 -11.19 16.16 -2.94
CA SER A 29 -11.11 16.00 -4.39
C SER A 29 -10.78 14.57 -4.85
N VAL A 30 -10.45 13.65 -3.95
CA VAL A 30 -10.13 12.27 -4.33
C VAL A 30 -11.40 11.44 -4.45
N GLU A 31 -11.31 10.37 -5.24
CA GLU A 31 -12.30 9.29 -5.21
C GLU A 31 -11.76 8.13 -4.36
N VAL A 32 -12.64 7.37 -3.72
CA VAL A 32 -12.27 6.19 -2.93
C VAL A 32 -12.85 4.95 -3.58
N LEU A 33 -12.07 3.88 -3.65
CA LEU A 33 -12.55 2.53 -3.97
C LEU A 33 -12.27 1.64 -2.76
N VAL A 34 -13.34 1.25 -2.07
CA VAL A 34 -13.28 0.19 -1.05
C VAL A 34 -13.23 -1.15 -1.77
N ILE A 35 -12.28 -2.00 -1.40
CA ILE A 35 -12.08 -3.31 -2.04
C ILE A 35 -12.27 -4.38 -0.97
N ASP A 36 -13.46 -4.97 -0.90
CA ASP A 36 -13.81 -5.91 0.16
C ASP A 36 -13.58 -7.37 -0.25
N ASP A 37 -12.81 -8.08 0.59
CA ASP A 37 -12.45 -9.50 0.40
C ASP A 37 -13.51 -10.46 0.97
N ASN A 38 -14.79 -10.20 0.67
CA ASN A 38 -15.94 -10.97 1.19
C ASN A 38 -15.90 -11.07 2.73
N SER A 39 -15.86 -9.92 3.39
CA SER A 39 -15.74 -9.82 4.84
C SER A 39 -16.97 -10.42 5.54
N PRO A 40 -16.80 -11.38 6.47
CA PRO A 40 -17.92 -12.04 7.15
C PRO A 40 -18.53 -11.21 8.28
N ASP A 41 -17.96 -10.05 8.61
CA ASP A 41 -18.32 -9.24 9.78
C ASP A 41 -19.26 -8.06 9.45
N GLY A 42 -19.73 -7.94 8.20
CA GLY A 42 -20.56 -6.82 7.77
C GLY A 42 -19.80 -5.66 7.11
N THR A 43 -18.48 -5.78 6.92
CA THR A 43 -17.67 -4.68 6.33
C THR A 43 -18.14 -4.32 4.91
N GLY A 44 -18.50 -5.30 4.09
CA GLY A 44 -18.98 -5.07 2.72
C GLY A 44 -20.31 -4.31 2.69
N GLU A 45 -21.25 -4.68 3.55
CA GLU A 45 -22.55 -4.01 3.71
C GLU A 45 -22.38 -2.57 4.19
N LEU A 46 -21.45 -2.33 5.13
CA LEU A 46 -21.10 -0.98 5.57
C LEU A 46 -20.52 -0.15 4.40
N ALA A 47 -19.67 -0.75 3.57
CA ALA A 47 -19.10 -0.06 2.40
C ALA A 47 -20.20 0.42 1.44
N GLU A 48 -21.23 -0.39 1.18
CA GLU A 48 -22.38 0.01 0.35
C GLU A 48 -23.20 1.14 1.00
N GLN A 49 -23.39 1.11 2.33
CA GLN A 49 -24.05 2.22 3.03
C GLN A 49 -23.26 3.53 2.91
N LEU A 50 -21.93 3.46 3.01
CA LEU A 50 -21.05 4.61 2.85
C LEU A 50 -21.10 5.15 1.41
N LYS A 51 -21.23 4.28 0.40
CA LYS A 51 -21.39 4.68 -1.01
C LYS A 51 -22.63 5.53 -1.24
N ILE A 52 -23.74 5.24 -0.55
CA ILE A 52 -24.96 6.07 -0.61
C ILE A 52 -24.69 7.48 -0.07
N LYS A 53 -23.87 7.59 0.99
CA LYS A 53 -23.51 8.86 1.63
C LYS A 53 -22.48 9.67 0.84
N TYR A 54 -21.47 9.03 0.26
CA TYR A 54 -20.34 9.67 -0.41
C TYR A 54 -20.37 9.36 -1.91
N LYS A 55 -20.75 10.35 -2.74
CA LYS A 55 -20.91 10.19 -4.20
C LYS A 55 -19.60 9.84 -4.94
N ASN A 56 -18.46 10.13 -4.33
CA ASN A 56 -17.11 9.86 -4.82
C ASN A 56 -16.50 8.59 -4.18
N LEU A 57 -17.34 7.70 -3.64
CA LEU A 57 -16.96 6.38 -3.15
C LEU A 57 -17.55 5.30 -4.06
N ASP A 58 -16.72 4.33 -4.43
CA ASP A 58 -17.12 3.09 -5.06
C ASP A 58 -16.73 1.89 -4.19
N VAL A 59 -17.34 0.75 -4.48
CA VAL A 59 -17.06 -0.52 -3.80
C VAL A 59 -16.81 -1.60 -4.84
N LEU A 60 -15.76 -2.38 -4.63
CA LEU A 60 -15.44 -3.60 -5.36
C LEU A 60 -15.55 -4.78 -4.39
N HIS A 61 -16.54 -5.64 -4.60
CA HIS A 61 -16.66 -6.90 -3.86
C HIS A 61 -15.89 -8.01 -4.58
N ARG A 62 -14.97 -8.64 -3.87
CA ARG A 62 -14.21 -9.79 -4.35
C ARG A 62 -14.82 -11.06 -3.75
N SER A 63 -14.90 -12.13 -4.53
CA SER A 63 -15.58 -13.37 -4.11
C SER A 63 -14.83 -14.15 -3.02
N THR A 64 -13.50 -14.03 -2.97
CA THR A 64 -12.66 -14.72 -2.00
C THR A 64 -11.52 -13.84 -1.51
N LYS A 65 -11.10 -14.08 -0.25
CA LYS A 65 -9.92 -13.44 0.34
C LYS A 65 -8.64 -14.03 -0.25
N ASN A 66 -8.10 -13.36 -1.26
CA ASN A 66 -6.88 -13.80 -1.98
C ASN A 66 -5.63 -12.98 -1.61
N GLY A 67 -5.71 -12.17 -0.56
CA GLY A 67 -4.58 -11.42 0.00
C GLY A 67 -4.47 -9.98 -0.52
N LEU A 68 -3.69 -9.19 0.23
CA LEU A 68 -3.58 -7.73 0.05
C LEU A 68 -3.07 -7.34 -1.35
N GLY A 69 -2.02 -7.99 -1.84
CA GLY A 69 -1.46 -7.69 -3.15
C GLY A 69 -2.47 -7.93 -4.28
N ALA A 70 -3.24 -9.01 -4.18
CA ALA A 70 -4.30 -9.30 -5.14
C ALA A 70 -5.43 -8.25 -5.10
N ALA A 71 -5.80 -7.76 -3.91
CA ALA A 71 -6.79 -6.68 -3.77
C ALA A 71 -6.33 -5.40 -4.47
N TYR A 72 -5.07 -5.00 -4.25
CA TYR A 72 -4.52 -3.83 -4.94
C TYR A 72 -4.41 -4.02 -6.45
N ILE A 73 -4.01 -5.20 -6.94
CA ILE A 73 -3.97 -5.49 -8.37
C ILE A 73 -5.37 -5.34 -9.00
N ASP A 74 -6.41 -5.88 -8.36
CA ASP A 74 -7.79 -5.75 -8.86
C ASP A 74 -8.24 -4.27 -8.86
N GLY A 75 -7.95 -3.54 -7.79
CA GLY A 75 -8.22 -2.10 -7.70
C GLY A 75 -7.46 -1.25 -8.73
N PHE A 76 -6.21 -1.62 -9.00
CA PHE A 76 -5.39 -1.00 -10.06
C PHE A 76 -6.01 -1.22 -11.43
N LYS A 77 -6.40 -2.47 -11.74
CA LYS A 77 -7.05 -2.81 -13.01
C LYS A 77 -8.35 -2.08 -13.23
N GLN A 78 -9.19 -1.97 -12.21
CA GLN A 78 -10.46 -1.25 -12.31
C GLN A 78 -10.27 0.26 -12.51
N SER A 79 -9.15 0.83 -12.04
CA SER A 79 -8.98 2.28 -11.94
C SER A 79 -7.99 2.88 -12.95
N MET A 80 -7.04 2.11 -13.47
CA MET A 80 -5.93 2.65 -14.27
C MET A 80 -6.30 3.24 -15.64
N ASP A 81 -7.54 3.08 -16.11
CA ASP A 81 -7.97 3.74 -17.36
C ASP A 81 -8.69 5.08 -17.10
N ASN A 82 -9.14 5.31 -15.87
CA ASN A 82 -10.03 6.43 -15.52
C ASN A 82 -9.39 7.46 -14.57
N PHE A 83 -8.17 7.20 -14.10
CA PHE A 83 -7.48 8.02 -13.09
C PHE A 83 -6.03 8.25 -13.47
N ASP A 84 -5.50 9.42 -13.11
CA ASP A 84 -4.10 9.78 -13.33
C ASP A 84 -3.18 9.20 -12.24
N VAL A 85 -3.72 9.07 -11.02
CA VAL A 85 -2.99 8.64 -9.83
C VAL A 85 -3.82 7.61 -9.06
N LEU A 86 -3.19 6.50 -8.70
CA LEU A 86 -3.77 5.48 -7.83
C LEU A 86 -2.99 5.43 -6.52
N VAL A 87 -3.72 5.45 -5.41
CA VAL A 87 -3.14 5.48 -4.06
C VAL A 87 -3.49 4.20 -3.33
N GLU A 88 -2.52 3.53 -2.75
CA GLU A 88 -2.72 2.46 -1.79
C GLU A 88 -2.83 3.04 -0.38
N MET A 89 -3.87 2.69 0.37
CA MET A 89 -3.97 3.07 1.77
C MET A 89 -4.72 2.00 2.59
N ASP A 90 -4.14 1.56 3.71
CA ASP A 90 -4.77 0.59 4.61
C ASP A 90 -6.05 1.15 5.29
N ALA A 91 -7.03 0.27 5.51
CA ALA A 91 -8.31 0.60 6.15
C ALA A 91 -8.27 0.59 7.70
N ASP A 92 -7.16 0.17 8.31
CA ASP A 92 -7.04 -0.07 9.75
C ASP A 92 -6.77 1.20 10.58
N GLY A 93 -6.66 2.35 9.93
CA GLY A 93 -6.40 3.65 10.55
C GLY A 93 -4.94 3.94 10.88
N SER A 94 -4.01 3.06 10.51
CA SER A 94 -2.58 3.25 10.80
C SER A 94 -1.93 4.37 9.96
N HIS A 95 -2.46 4.60 8.76
CA HIS A 95 -2.07 5.71 7.89
C HIS A 95 -2.96 6.92 8.18
N ASP A 96 -2.36 8.08 8.45
CA ASP A 96 -3.13 9.32 8.59
C ASP A 96 -3.49 9.88 7.20
N PRO A 97 -4.78 10.05 6.86
CA PRO A 97 -5.17 10.66 5.59
C PRO A 97 -4.65 12.09 5.39
N LYS A 98 -4.20 12.79 6.43
CA LYS A 98 -3.50 14.09 6.29
C LYS A 98 -2.18 13.99 5.54
N ASP A 99 -1.47 12.87 5.71
CA ASP A 99 -0.19 12.63 5.05
C ASP A 99 -0.36 12.39 3.54
N LEU A 100 -1.59 12.08 3.08
CA LEU A 100 -1.89 11.93 1.65
C LEU A 100 -1.55 13.20 0.85
N VAL A 101 -1.81 14.38 1.41
CA VAL A 101 -1.51 15.67 0.75
C VAL A 101 -0.01 15.76 0.44
N ARG A 102 0.85 15.38 1.39
CA ARG A 102 2.31 15.39 1.21
C ARG A 102 2.75 14.41 0.13
N ILE A 103 2.14 13.22 0.10
CA ILE A 103 2.41 12.21 -0.93
C ILE A 103 2.01 12.75 -2.31
N LEU A 104 0.80 13.29 -2.46
CA LEU A 104 0.28 13.76 -3.75
C LEU A 104 1.01 14.99 -4.28
N ASN A 105 1.54 15.86 -3.42
CA ASN A 105 2.31 17.03 -3.84
C ASN A 105 3.60 16.66 -4.58
N GLU A 106 4.20 15.50 -4.29
CA GLU A 106 5.42 15.03 -4.95
C GLU A 106 5.14 14.25 -6.25
N ILE A 107 3.91 13.78 -6.45
CA ILE A 107 3.55 12.94 -7.60
C ILE A 107 3.84 13.59 -8.96
N PRO A 108 3.65 14.91 -9.18
CA PRO A 108 4.04 15.52 -10.45
C PRO A 108 5.50 15.24 -10.85
N ASN A 109 6.41 15.09 -9.88
CA ASN A 109 7.86 14.96 -10.09
C ASN A 109 8.35 13.51 -10.18
N TYR A 110 7.57 12.53 -9.69
CA TYR A 110 8.00 11.14 -9.56
C TYR A 110 6.97 10.16 -10.13
N ASP A 111 7.37 8.94 -10.46
CA ASP A 111 6.47 7.90 -10.95
C ASP A 111 5.73 7.19 -9.82
N CYS A 112 6.37 7.12 -8.66
CA CYS A 112 5.81 6.60 -7.42
C CYS A 112 6.30 7.43 -6.23
N VAL A 113 5.40 7.76 -5.30
CA VAL A 113 5.73 8.38 -4.02
C VAL A 113 5.25 7.48 -2.89
N LEU A 114 6.15 7.14 -1.97
CA LEU A 114 5.87 6.29 -0.82
C LEU A 114 5.90 7.14 0.46
N GLY A 115 4.88 6.98 1.29
CA GLY A 115 4.97 7.35 2.69
C GLY A 115 5.94 6.42 3.42
N SER A 116 6.98 6.99 4.02
CA SER A 116 8.07 6.27 4.64
C SER A 116 8.19 6.63 6.12
N ARG A 117 8.24 5.58 6.95
CA ARG A 117 8.46 5.68 8.40
C ARG A 117 9.92 5.96 8.76
N TRP A 118 10.84 5.68 7.82
CA TRP A 118 12.28 5.56 8.11
C TRP A 118 13.14 6.64 7.45
N VAL A 119 12.52 7.64 6.81
CA VAL A 119 13.17 8.87 6.39
C VAL A 119 13.13 9.94 7.49
N SER A 120 13.88 11.02 7.32
CA SER A 120 13.87 12.14 8.27
C SER A 120 12.46 12.73 8.39
N GLY A 121 11.97 12.86 9.62
CA GLY A 121 10.59 13.30 9.92
C GLY A 121 9.53 12.20 9.86
N GLY A 122 9.89 10.97 9.48
CA GLY A 122 9.00 9.82 9.56
C GLY A 122 9.02 9.23 10.97
N GLU A 123 7.87 8.73 11.42
CA GLU A 123 7.72 8.24 12.77
C GLU A 123 6.74 7.06 12.89
N VAL A 124 6.93 6.25 13.93
CA VAL A 124 5.99 5.22 14.36
C VAL A 124 5.49 5.55 15.76
N VAL A 125 4.18 5.50 15.95
CA VAL A 125 3.53 5.86 17.22
C VAL A 125 2.89 4.62 17.81
N ASN A 126 3.07 4.40 19.12
CA ASN A 126 2.52 3.26 19.88
C ASN A 126 2.99 1.86 19.43
N TRP A 127 4.11 1.78 18.71
CA TRP A 127 4.69 0.49 18.31
C TRP A 127 5.50 -0.14 19.44
N PRO A 128 5.38 -1.46 19.67
CA PRO A 128 6.35 -2.15 20.50
C PRO A 128 7.73 -2.12 19.83
N LYS A 129 8.80 -1.84 20.61
CA LYS A 129 10.18 -1.75 20.09
C LYS A 129 10.61 -2.97 19.27
N SER A 130 10.14 -4.16 19.63
CA SER A 130 10.42 -5.40 18.89
C SER A 130 9.91 -5.34 17.44
N ARG A 131 8.72 -4.77 17.21
CA ARG A 131 8.13 -4.60 15.87
C ARG A 131 8.89 -3.54 15.08
N GLU A 132 9.31 -2.45 15.74
CA GLU A 132 10.14 -1.43 15.10
C GLU A 132 11.47 -2.02 14.63
N ILE A 133 12.19 -2.75 15.50
CA ILE A 133 13.46 -3.42 15.17
C ILE A 133 13.26 -4.40 14.01
N LEU A 134 12.20 -5.22 14.05
CA LEU A 134 11.88 -6.16 12.98
C LEU A 134 11.64 -5.45 11.64
N SER A 135 10.88 -4.35 11.64
CA SER A 135 10.58 -3.60 10.42
C SER A 135 11.81 -2.89 9.85
N ARG A 136 12.62 -2.25 10.70
CA ARG A 136 13.88 -1.62 10.28
C ARG A 136 14.88 -2.66 9.75
N GLY A 137 15.02 -3.80 10.44
CA GLY A 137 15.88 -4.90 10.03
C GLY A 137 15.44 -5.54 8.71
N GLY A 138 14.13 -5.77 8.54
CA GLY A 138 13.56 -6.28 7.28
C GLY A 138 13.79 -5.34 6.10
N ASN A 139 13.61 -4.02 6.30
CA ASN A 139 13.92 -3.02 5.28
C ASN A 139 15.43 -2.94 4.97
N LEU A 140 16.30 -3.02 5.99
CA LEU A 140 17.75 -3.07 5.79
C LEU A 140 18.17 -4.29 4.96
N TYR A 141 17.61 -5.46 5.27
CA TYR A 141 17.83 -6.68 4.51
C TYR A 141 17.36 -6.54 3.05
N ALA A 142 16.16 -6.01 2.82
CA ALA A 142 15.64 -5.77 1.48
C ALA A 142 16.53 -4.81 0.67
N ARG A 143 17.00 -3.72 1.29
CA ARG A 143 17.92 -2.76 0.67
C ARG A 143 19.23 -3.40 0.26
N PHE A 144 19.85 -4.18 1.13
CA PHE A 144 21.10 -4.87 0.83
C PHE A 144 20.93 -5.89 -0.31
N MET A 145 19.94 -6.77 -0.17
CA MET A 145 19.71 -7.86 -1.13
C MET A 145 19.30 -7.33 -2.49
N LEU A 146 18.44 -6.30 -2.56
CA LEU A 146 17.93 -5.78 -3.83
C LEU A 146 18.77 -4.61 -4.36
N GLY A 147 19.55 -3.93 -3.52
CA GLY A 147 20.48 -2.87 -3.93
C GLY A 147 19.75 -1.60 -4.25
N ILE A 148 18.75 -1.34 -3.43
CA ILE A 148 17.82 -0.23 -3.56
C ILE A 148 18.07 0.74 -2.42
N GLU A 149 17.87 2.02 -2.69
CA GLU A 149 18.10 3.06 -1.69
C GLU A 149 16.87 3.33 -0.80
N ILE A 150 15.71 2.81 -1.21
CA ILE A 150 14.41 2.98 -0.53
C ILE A 150 14.47 2.45 0.91
N LYS A 151 14.32 3.35 1.87
CA LYS A 151 14.41 3.07 3.31
C LYS A 151 13.22 2.30 3.86
N ASP A 152 12.04 2.47 3.27
CA ASP A 152 10.80 1.81 3.70
C ASP A 152 10.08 1.08 2.55
N ALA A 153 10.78 0.13 1.92
CA ALA A 153 10.25 -0.68 0.82
C ALA A 153 9.05 -1.58 1.21
N THR A 154 8.74 -1.70 2.50
CA THR A 154 7.58 -2.48 3.01
C THR A 154 6.34 -1.63 3.31
N GLY A 155 6.45 -0.30 3.32
CA GLY A 155 5.32 0.60 3.61
C GLY A 155 4.22 0.52 2.55
N GLY A 156 2.95 0.52 2.98
CA GLY A 156 1.77 0.35 2.12
C GLY A 156 1.05 1.65 1.73
N PHE A 157 1.51 2.82 2.21
CA PHE A 157 0.94 4.11 1.82
C PHE A 157 1.68 4.67 0.61
N ARG A 158 1.10 4.51 -0.58
CA ARG A 158 1.82 4.82 -1.83
C ARG A 158 0.92 5.45 -2.85
N ALA A 159 1.44 6.39 -3.61
CA ALA A 159 0.77 6.91 -4.79
C ALA A 159 1.59 6.57 -6.04
N TYR A 160 0.90 6.12 -7.08
CA TYR A 160 1.48 5.74 -8.36
C TYR A 160 0.88 6.57 -9.46
N LYS A 161 1.73 7.11 -10.35
CA LYS A 161 1.24 7.57 -11.65
C LYS A 161 0.72 6.37 -12.42
N THR A 162 -0.51 6.45 -12.88
CA THR A 162 -1.15 5.40 -13.69
C THR A 162 -0.32 5.03 -14.92
N LYS A 163 0.28 6.04 -15.59
CA LYS A 163 1.16 5.82 -16.76
C LYS A 163 2.39 4.98 -16.44
N ALA A 164 2.93 5.11 -15.23
CA ALA A 164 4.06 4.30 -14.77
C ALA A 164 3.60 2.89 -14.39
N LEU A 165 2.47 2.79 -13.68
CA LEU A 165 1.88 1.51 -13.27
C LEU A 165 1.56 0.60 -14.46
N LYS A 166 1.08 1.16 -15.59
CA LYS A 166 0.82 0.44 -16.84
C LYS A 166 2.06 -0.23 -17.45
N GLN A 167 3.27 0.18 -17.08
CA GLN A 167 4.51 -0.45 -17.54
C GLN A 167 4.89 -1.69 -16.73
N ILE A 168 4.16 -1.95 -15.63
CA ILE A 168 4.37 -3.09 -14.75
C ILE A 168 3.47 -4.24 -15.19
N GLU A 169 4.07 -5.43 -15.35
CA GLU A 169 3.33 -6.66 -15.64
C GLU A 169 2.64 -7.16 -14.36
N LEU A 170 1.51 -6.54 -14.01
CA LEU A 170 0.75 -6.81 -12.77
C LEU A 170 0.33 -8.29 -12.66
N ASP A 171 0.01 -8.94 -13.78
CA ASP A 171 -0.38 -10.37 -13.82
C ASP A 171 0.75 -11.33 -13.44
N LYS A 172 2.01 -10.87 -13.50
CA LYS A 172 3.18 -11.67 -13.10
C LYS A 172 3.55 -11.47 -11.64
N ILE A 173 2.74 -10.77 -10.85
CA ILE A 173 2.98 -10.54 -9.43
C ILE A 173 2.32 -11.65 -8.63
N GLY A 174 3.14 -12.53 -8.06
CA GLY A 174 2.69 -13.60 -7.16
C GLY A 174 3.09 -13.38 -5.69
N SER A 175 3.57 -12.18 -5.33
CA SER A 175 3.99 -11.82 -3.98
C SER A 175 2.80 -11.38 -3.12
N GLN A 176 2.82 -11.78 -1.85
CA GLN A 176 1.72 -11.50 -0.91
C GLN A 176 2.15 -10.59 0.24
N GLY A 177 1.17 -10.00 0.93
CA GLY A 177 1.38 -9.14 2.10
C GLY A 177 2.38 -8.01 1.82
N TYR A 178 3.33 -7.76 2.72
CA TYR A 178 4.35 -6.73 2.49
C TYR A 178 5.40 -7.13 1.45
N CYS A 179 5.52 -8.42 1.08
CA CYS A 179 6.42 -8.83 -0.01
C CYS A 179 5.95 -8.24 -1.35
N PHE A 180 4.63 -8.07 -1.52
CA PHE A 180 4.05 -7.35 -2.66
C PHE A 180 4.63 -5.94 -2.77
N GLN A 181 4.68 -5.23 -1.64
CA GLN A 181 5.20 -3.87 -1.59
C GLN A 181 6.68 -3.78 -1.98
N VAL A 182 7.48 -4.75 -1.56
CA VAL A 182 8.89 -4.85 -1.95
C VAL A 182 9.05 -5.21 -3.44
N ASP A 183 8.20 -6.12 -3.95
CA ASP A 183 8.22 -6.50 -5.37
C ASP A 183 7.85 -5.32 -6.28
N MET A 184 6.88 -4.49 -5.86
CA MET A 184 6.50 -3.27 -6.58
C MET A 184 7.68 -2.28 -6.70
N VAL A 185 8.38 -2.00 -5.59
CA VAL A 185 9.59 -1.15 -5.63
C VAL A 185 10.63 -1.73 -6.58
N ARG A 186 10.92 -3.03 -6.45
CA ARG A 186 11.89 -3.72 -7.30
C ARG A 186 11.53 -3.61 -8.78
N ARG A 187 10.26 -3.77 -9.14
CA ARG A 187 9.77 -3.72 -10.53
C ARG A 187 9.81 -2.31 -11.10
N PHE A 188 9.43 -1.30 -10.32
CA PHE A 188 9.52 0.11 -10.72
C PHE A 188 10.98 0.48 -11.01
N LEU A 189 11.89 0.18 -10.08
CA LEU A 189 13.32 0.46 -10.27
C LEU A 189 13.92 -0.31 -11.45
N LYS A 190 13.53 -1.58 -11.66
CA LYS A 190 13.97 -2.37 -12.82
C LYS A 190 13.52 -1.76 -14.17
N LYS A 191 12.40 -1.04 -14.19
CA LYS A 191 11.90 -0.31 -15.36
C LYS A 191 12.50 1.09 -15.51
N GLY A 192 13.41 1.50 -14.61
CA GLY A 192 13.98 2.85 -14.59
C GLY A 192 13.00 3.92 -14.12
N LEU A 193 11.90 3.54 -13.47
CA LEU A 193 10.89 4.46 -12.96
C LEU A 193 11.35 5.09 -11.64
N SER A 194 11.04 6.37 -11.49
CA SER A 194 11.47 7.19 -10.36
C SER A 194 10.61 6.97 -9.12
N ILE A 195 11.26 6.87 -7.96
CA ILE A 195 10.61 6.63 -6.68
C ILE A 195 11.08 7.67 -5.66
N LYS A 196 10.14 8.28 -4.93
CA LYS A 196 10.42 9.21 -3.83
C LYS A 196 9.82 8.71 -2.52
N GLU A 197 10.57 8.84 -1.44
CA GLU A 197 10.06 8.67 -0.08
C GLU A 197 9.74 10.03 0.55
N VAL A 198 8.57 10.13 1.16
CA VAL A 198 8.15 11.27 1.99
C VAL A 198 7.87 10.80 3.41
N PRO A 199 8.20 11.58 4.45
CA PRO A 199 7.91 11.18 5.83
C PRO A 199 6.41 11.04 6.06
N ILE A 200 6.01 10.01 6.82
CA ILE A 200 4.65 9.83 7.35
C ILE A 200 4.68 9.44 8.82
N THR A 201 3.54 9.60 9.48
CA THR A 201 3.29 9.05 10.81
C THR A 201 2.51 7.76 10.70
N PHE A 202 3.08 6.65 11.16
CA PHE A 202 2.39 5.37 11.20
C PHE A 202 2.01 5.04 12.64
N THR A 203 0.72 5.10 12.95
CA THR A 203 0.22 4.80 14.30
C THR A 203 -0.16 3.33 14.40
N GLU A 204 0.17 2.67 15.51
CA GLU A 204 -0.32 1.32 15.78
C GLU A 204 -1.85 1.31 15.77
N ARG A 205 -2.44 0.31 15.12
CA ARG A 205 -3.90 0.16 15.09
C ARG A 205 -4.43 0.04 16.52
N THR A 206 -5.51 0.76 16.80
CA THR A 206 -6.16 0.73 18.12
C THR A 206 -7.27 -0.33 18.20
N ILE A 207 -7.81 -0.74 17.04
CA ILE A 207 -8.95 -1.64 16.92
C ILE A 207 -8.65 -2.71 15.86
N GLY A 208 -9.10 -3.94 16.11
CA GLY A 208 -8.95 -5.07 15.20
C GLY A 208 -7.62 -5.83 15.31
N THR A 209 -7.54 -6.98 14.67
CA THR A 209 -6.35 -7.86 14.70
C THR A 209 -5.53 -7.71 13.43
N SER A 210 -4.21 -7.83 13.54
CA SER A 210 -3.32 -7.86 12.38
C SER A 210 -3.53 -9.16 11.59
N LYS A 211 -3.67 -9.01 10.27
CA LYS A 211 -3.78 -10.13 9.33
C LYS A 211 -2.39 -10.67 8.90
N MET A 212 -1.32 -10.15 9.51
CA MET A 212 0.06 -10.60 9.31
C MET A 212 0.30 -11.98 9.94
N SER A 213 1.06 -12.83 9.25
CA SER A 213 1.41 -14.17 9.73
C SER A 213 2.89 -14.48 9.52
N LYS A 214 3.40 -15.48 10.25
CA LYS A 214 4.79 -15.98 10.08
C LYS A 214 5.05 -16.45 8.65
N ASN A 215 4.05 -17.00 7.97
CA ASN A 215 4.18 -17.46 6.59
C ASN A 215 4.42 -16.31 5.62
N ILE A 216 3.73 -15.17 5.80
CA ILE A 216 3.97 -13.95 4.99
C ILE A 216 5.39 -13.44 5.23
N VAL A 217 5.88 -13.51 6.48
CA VAL A 217 7.23 -13.08 6.81
C VAL A 217 8.28 -13.96 6.14
N LEU A 218 8.10 -15.27 6.21
CA LEU A 218 8.99 -16.25 5.63
C LEU A 218 9.02 -16.16 4.10
N GLU A 219 7.85 -16.02 3.47
CA GLU A 219 7.74 -15.80 2.02
C GLU A 219 8.57 -14.58 1.58
N ALA A 220 8.40 -13.46 2.26
CA ALA A 220 9.12 -12.24 1.92
C ALA A 220 10.63 -12.44 2.06
N PHE A 221 11.09 -13.07 3.15
CA PHE A 221 12.51 -13.34 3.37
C PHE A 221 13.11 -14.17 2.22
N TRP A 222 12.45 -15.26 1.82
CA TRP A 222 12.89 -16.13 0.73
C TRP A 222 12.86 -15.44 -0.63
N LYS A 223 11.76 -14.77 -0.99
CA LYS A 223 11.63 -14.09 -2.29
C LYS A 223 12.67 -12.99 -2.45
N ILE A 224 12.85 -12.17 -1.42
CA ILE A 224 13.87 -11.12 -1.41
C ILE A 224 15.27 -11.74 -1.54
N GLY A 225 15.53 -12.86 -0.84
CA GLY A 225 16.77 -13.59 -0.95
C GLY A 225 17.06 -14.05 -2.38
N ILE A 226 16.10 -14.76 -2.99
CA ILE A 226 16.18 -15.26 -4.38
C ILE A 226 16.43 -14.11 -5.36
N TRP A 227 15.65 -13.03 -5.28
CA TRP A 227 15.82 -11.87 -6.16
C TRP A 227 17.18 -11.20 -5.96
N GLY A 228 17.67 -11.13 -4.73
CA GLY A 228 18.98 -10.57 -4.45
C GLY A 228 20.12 -11.40 -5.00
N PHE A 229 20.05 -12.73 -4.88
CA PHE A 229 21.01 -13.63 -5.51
C PHE A 229 20.97 -13.53 -7.04
N GLN A 230 19.78 -13.52 -7.65
CA GLN A 230 19.62 -13.31 -9.09
C GLN A 230 20.25 -12.00 -9.56
N ARG A 231 20.03 -10.90 -8.83
CA ARG A 231 20.66 -9.60 -9.12
C ARG A 231 22.18 -9.69 -9.09
N ILE A 232 22.76 -10.37 -8.11
CA ILE A 232 24.23 -10.51 -7.97
C ILE A 232 24.79 -11.38 -9.10
N LEU A 233 24.13 -12.49 -9.43
CA LEU A 233 24.58 -13.42 -10.46
C LEU A 233 24.44 -12.86 -11.88
N LEU A 234 23.38 -12.12 -12.17
CA LEU A 234 23.10 -11.50 -13.48
C LEU A 234 23.83 -10.16 -13.69
N ARG A 235 24.62 -9.69 -12.73
CA ARG A 235 25.55 -8.55 -12.87
C ARG A 235 26.93 -8.98 -13.43
N ARG A 236 27.11 -10.27 -13.72
CA ARG A 236 28.19 -10.81 -14.57
C ARG A 236 27.67 -10.98 -15.98
#